data_AF-A0A537TDN8-F1
#
_entry.id   AF-A0A537TDN8-F1
#
_cell.length_a   1.000
_cell.length_b   1.000
_cell.length_c   1.000
_cell.angle_alpha   90.00
_cell.angle_beta   90.00
_cell.angle_gamma   90.00
#
_symmetry.space_group_name_H-M   'P 1'
#
loop_
_entity.id
_entity.type
_entity.pdbx_description
1 polymer ?
#
loop_
_entity_poly.entity_id
_entity_poly.type
_entity_poly.pdbx_seq_one_letter_code
_entity_poly.pdbx_strand_id
1 'polypeptide(L)'
;MADHGEVEYATAQGNDLPAHVAMYDRFVHWIVVGGAHVVNIVLGLAIGAVAGHWLLAFAIFVVATIVAFHGFLSGARMPSIVMVVLSLIALALASGG
;
A
#
# COMPACT_ATOMS: atom_id res chain seq x y z
N MET A 1 39.94 22.45 -5.22
CA MET A 1 38.81 21.70 -4.63
C MET A 1 39.12 21.53 -3.16
N ALA A 2 38.26 22.01 -2.27
CA ALA A 2 38.48 21.86 -0.84
C ALA A 2 38.37 20.38 -0.49
N ASP A 3 39.31 19.88 0.30
CA ASP A 3 39.33 18.53 0.84
C ASP A 3 38.13 18.38 1.79
N HIS A 4 37.07 17.73 1.30
CA HIS A 4 35.91 17.41 2.12
C HIS A 4 36.27 16.16 2.92
N GLY A 5 36.87 16.35 4.10
CA GLY A 5 37.14 15.25 5.03
C GLY A 5 35.91 14.36 5.24
N GLU A 6 36.15 13.09 5.57
CA GLU A 6 35.15 12.05 5.90
C GLU A 6 33.93 12.68 6.55
N VAL A 7 32.78 12.57 5.89
CA VAL A 7 31.61 13.34 6.25
C VAL A 7 30.99 12.73 7.51
N GLU A 8 31.42 13.23 8.67
CA GLU A 8 31.04 12.77 9.99
C GLU A 8 29.62 13.24 10.37
N TYR A 9 28.61 12.88 9.57
CA TYR A 9 27.23 13.22 9.87
C TYR A 9 26.63 12.35 10.98
N ALA A 10 27.18 11.16 11.24
CA ALA A 10 26.59 10.20 12.18
C ALA A 10 26.64 10.67 13.65
N THR A 11 27.66 11.45 14.04
CA THR A 11 27.94 11.86 15.43
C THR A 11 27.77 13.36 15.67
N ALA A 12 27.44 14.14 14.63
CA ALA A 12 27.22 15.58 14.76
C ALA A 12 26.11 15.87 15.78
N GLN A 13 26.40 16.73 16.76
CA GLN A 13 25.45 17.12 17.79
C GLN A 13 24.24 17.81 17.13
N GLY A 14 23.05 17.21 17.26
CA GLY A 14 21.82 17.65 16.57
C GLY A 14 21.43 16.82 15.35
N ASN A 15 22.19 15.77 15.00
CA ASN A 15 21.82 14.82 13.96
C ASN A 15 20.56 14.02 14.35
N ASP A 16 19.49 14.20 13.58
CA ASP A 16 18.20 13.49 13.74
C ASP A 16 17.96 12.46 12.62
N LEU A 17 19.00 12.09 11.87
CA LEU A 17 18.94 11.08 10.80
C LEU A 17 18.21 9.79 11.22
N PRO A 18 18.41 9.21 12.43
CA PRO A 18 17.65 8.02 12.83
C PRO A 18 16.13 8.25 12.86
N ALA A 19 15.68 9.44 13.28
CA ALA A 19 14.27 9.80 13.30
C ALA A 19 13.73 10.01 11.87
N HIS A 20 14.52 10.65 11.01
CA HIS A 20 14.19 10.81 9.58
C HIS A 20 14.01 9.47 8.86
N VAL A 21 14.93 8.51 9.08
CA VAL A 21 14.83 7.17 8.50
C VAL A 21 13.58 6.45 8.99
N ALA A 22 13.31 6.48 10.30
CA ALA A 22 12.10 5.87 10.86
C ALA A 22 10.80 6.47 10.32
N MET A 23 10.77 7.79 10.09
CA MET A 23 9.63 8.46 9.45
C MET A 23 9.49 8.03 7.99
N TYR A 24 10.59 7.98 7.24
CA TYR A 24 10.58 7.58 5.83
C TYR A 24 10.09 6.14 5.65
N ASP A 25 10.55 5.21 6.49
CA ASP A 25 10.10 3.82 6.46
C ASP A 25 8.58 3.72 6.68
N ARG A 26 8.03 4.53 7.59
CA ARG A 26 6.60 4.59 7.85
C ARG A 26 5.82 5.21 6.69
N PHE A 27 6.36 6.26 6.09
CA PHE A 27 5.78 6.90 4.90
C PHE A 27 5.70 5.91 3.73
N VAL A 28 6.80 5.22 3.41
CA VAL A 28 6.83 4.22 2.34
C VAL A 28 5.83 3.10 2.62
N HIS A 29 5.75 2.62 3.86
CA HIS A 29 4.75 1.62 4.26
C HIS A 29 3.31 2.09 4.01
N TRP A 30 2.97 3.32 4.42
CA TRP A 30 1.64 3.89 4.20
C TRP A 30 1.32 4.06 2.72
N ILE A 31 2.29 4.46 1.89
CA ILE A 31 2.11 4.55 0.44
C ILE A 31 1.84 3.18 -0.17
N VAL A 32 2.54 2.13 0.26
CA VAL A 32 2.31 0.77 -0.24
C VAL A 32 0.91 0.27 0.13
N VAL A 33 0.51 0.39 1.40
CA VAL A 33 -0.82 -0.06 1.87
C VAL A 33 -1.94 0.77 1.25
N GLY A 34 -1.80 2.11 1.28
CA GLY A 34 -2.79 3.03 0.71
C GLY A 34 -2.91 2.90 -0.80
N GLY A 35 -1.79 2.78 -1.51
CA GLY A 35 -1.76 2.55 -2.95
C GLY A 35 -2.45 1.23 -3.34
N ALA A 36 -2.15 0.14 -2.62
CA ALA A 36 -2.84 -1.13 -2.82
C ALA A 36 -4.36 -1.02 -2.55
N HIS A 37 -4.78 -0.23 -1.56
CA HIS A 37 -6.20 0.00 -1.30
C HIS A 37 -6.89 0.75 -2.46
N VAL A 38 -6.27 1.81 -2.98
CA VAL A 38 -6.78 2.54 -4.16
C VAL A 38 -6.91 1.61 -5.38
N VAL A 39 -5.92 0.75 -5.61
CA VAL A 39 -5.98 -0.26 -6.69
C VAL A 39 -7.18 -1.20 -6.49
N ASN A 40 -7.43 -1.68 -5.27
CA ASN A 40 -8.61 -2.51 -4.99
C ASN A 40 -9.94 -1.77 -5.25
N ILE A 41 -10.01 -0.46 -4.99
CA ILE A 41 -11.20 0.33 -5.33
C ILE A 41 -11.40 0.36 -6.85
N VAL A 42 -10.34 0.62 -7.62
CA VAL A 42 -10.40 0.64 -9.08
C VAL A 42 -10.83 -0.73 -9.63
N LEU A 43 -10.29 -1.82 -9.08
CA LEU A 43 -10.65 -3.19 -9.47
C LEU A 43 -12.10 -3.53 -9.10
N GLY A 44 -12.55 -3.15 -7.89
CA GLY A 44 -13.94 -3.32 -7.49
C GLY A 44 -14.90 -2.55 -8.39
N LEU A 45 -14.55 -1.32 -8.79
CA LEU A 45 -15.32 -0.57 -9.77
C LEU A 45 -15.35 -1.23 -11.14
N ALA A 46 -14.23 -1.81 -11.60
CA ALA A 46 -14.22 -2.58 -12.85
C ALA A 46 -15.16 -3.80 -12.76
N ILE A 47 -15.12 -4.55 -11.66
CA ILE A 47 -16.00 -5.70 -11.43
C ILE A 47 -17.48 -5.30 -11.38
N GLY A 48 -17.80 -4.22 -10.66
CA GLY A 48 -19.18 -3.77 -10.48
C GLY A 48 -19.74 -3.06 -11.72
N ALA A 49 -19.05 -2.03 -12.19
CA ALA A 49 -19.55 -1.13 -13.23
C ALA A 49 -19.30 -1.66 -14.65
N VAL A 50 -18.20 -2.37 -14.89
CA VAL A 50 -17.87 -2.89 -16.24
C VAL A 50 -18.41 -4.32 -16.40
N ALA A 51 -18.15 -5.21 -15.45
CA ALA A 51 -18.60 -6.61 -15.52
C ALA A 51 -20.01 -6.84 -14.93
N GLY A 52 -20.63 -5.84 -14.29
CA GLY A 52 -22.00 -5.93 -13.77
C GLY A 52 -22.16 -6.66 -12.42
N HIS A 53 -21.06 -7.01 -11.75
CA HIS A 53 -21.07 -7.81 -10.52
C HIS A 53 -20.97 -6.97 -9.24
N TRP A 54 -21.97 -6.12 -8.98
CA TRP A 54 -21.96 -5.17 -7.85
C TRP A 54 -21.83 -5.80 -6.47
N LEU A 55 -22.42 -6.98 -6.24
CA LEU A 55 -22.30 -7.66 -4.94
C LEU A 55 -20.86 -8.11 -4.67
N LEU A 56 -20.16 -8.59 -5.71
CA LEU A 56 -18.74 -8.97 -5.61
C LEU A 56 -17.86 -7.72 -5.43
N ALA A 57 -18.15 -6.64 -6.15
CA ALA A 57 -17.48 -5.36 -5.97
C ALA A 57 -17.62 -4.83 -4.53
N PHE A 58 -18.82 -4.90 -3.97
CA PHE A 58 -19.08 -4.51 -2.58
C PHE A 58 -18.25 -5.34 -1.59
N ALA A 59 -18.19 -6.66 -1.78
CA ALA A 59 -17.36 -7.53 -0.95
C ALA A 59 -15.87 -7.11 -1.01
N ILE A 60 -15.36 -6.79 -2.21
CA ILE A 60 -14.00 -6.29 -2.39
C ILE A 60 -13.77 -4.98 -1.63
N PHE A 61 -14.69 -4.01 -1.72
CA PHE A 61 -14.54 -2.74 -1.00
C PHE A 61 -14.46 -2.94 0.52
N VAL A 62 -15.35 -3.76 1.08
CA VAL A 62 -15.37 -4.03 2.53
C VAL A 62 -14.08 -4.73 2.96
N VAL A 63 -13.71 -5.82 2.29
CA VAL A 63 -12.53 -6.62 2.68
C VAL A 63 -11.25 -5.83 2.45
N ALA A 64 -11.10 -5.12 1.34
CA ALA A 64 -9.94 -4.29 1.06
C ALA A 64 -9.77 -3.15 2.08
N THR A 65 -10.87 -2.59 2.59
CA THR A 65 -10.82 -1.56 3.65
C THR A 65 -10.33 -2.15 4.96
N ILE A 66 -10.83 -3.33 5.36
CA ILE A 66 -10.38 -4.04 6.56
C ILE A 66 -8.88 -4.38 6.46
N VAL A 67 -8.45 -4.89 5.31
CA VAL A 67 -7.04 -5.24 5.06
C VAL A 67 -6.14 -4.01 5.10
N ALA A 68 -6.55 -2.90 4.48
CA ALA A 68 -5.80 -1.65 4.51
C ALA A 68 -5.69 -1.10 5.95
N PHE A 69 -6.78 -1.09 6.70
CA PHE A 69 -6.79 -0.67 8.10
C PHE A 69 -5.84 -1.52 8.95
N HIS A 70 -5.91 -2.85 8.80
CA HIS A 70 -4.95 -3.75 9.44
C HIS A 70 -3.51 -3.42 9.07
N GLY A 71 -3.22 -3.20 7.78
CA GLY A 71 -1.89 -2.85 7.29
C GLY A 71 -1.35 -1.55 7.87
N PHE A 72 -2.18 -0.51 7.98
CA PHE A 72 -1.78 0.76 8.59
C PHE A 72 -1.41 0.62 10.07
N LEU A 73 -2.06 -0.28 10.80
CA LEU A 73 -1.83 -0.49 12.23
C LEU A 73 -0.67 -1.46 12.52
N SER A 74 -0.48 -2.50 11.71
CA SER A 74 0.45 -3.59 12.01
C SER A 74 1.85 -3.42 11.42
N GLY A 75 2.03 -2.51 10.44
CA GLY A 75 3.26 -2.44 9.66
C GLY A 75 3.40 -3.55 8.60
N ALA A 76 2.43 -4.47 8.50
CA ALA A 76 2.45 -5.55 7.52
C ALA A 76 1.94 -5.07 6.16
N ARG A 77 2.75 -5.25 5.10
CA ARG A 77 2.37 -4.93 3.71
C ARG A 77 1.79 -6.11 2.93
N MET A 78 2.16 -7.35 3.32
CA MET A 78 1.78 -8.56 2.57
C MET A 78 0.27 -8.76 2.42
N PRO A 79 -0.56 -8.55 3.45
CA PRO A 79 -2.01 -8.70 3.29
C PRO A 79 -2.60 -7.79 2.21
N SER A 80 -2.10 -6.55 2.10
CA SER A 80 -2.56 -5.58 1.09
C SER A 80 -2.20 -6.03 -0.33
N ILE A 81 -1.01 -6.60 -0.52
CA ILE A 81 -0.57 -7.17 -1.81
C ILE A 81 -1.42 -8.38 -2.18
N VAL A 82 -1.65 -9.29 -1.23
CA VAL A 82 -2.50 -10.46 -1.42
C VAL A 82 -3.92 -10.04 -1.82
N MET A 83 -4.48 -9.02 -1.17
CA MET A 83 -5.80 -8.50 -1.52
C MET A 83 -5.86 -8.00 -2.97
N VAL A 84 -4.84 -7.28 -3.44
CA VAL A 84 -4.77 -6.84 -4.86
C VAL A 84 -4.79 -8.05 -5.81
N VAL A 85 -4.02 -9.10 -5.50
CA VAL A 85 -4.00 -10.33 -6.31
C VAL A 85 -5.37 -11.00 -6.30
N LEU A 86 -6.04 -11.09 -5.15
CA LEU A 86 -7.39 -11.64 -5.06
C LEU A 86 -8.41 -10.83 -5.88
N SER A 87 -8.33 -9.50 -5.84
CA SER A 87 -9.19 -8.63 -6.64
C SER A 87 -8.92 -8.76 -8.14
N LEU A 88 -7.67 -8.97 -8.55
CA LEU A 88 -7.32 -9.26 -9.95
C LEU A 88 -7.89 -10.61 -10.41
N ILE A 89 -7.78 -11.64 -9.57
CA ILE A 89 -8.37 -12.96 -9.85
C ILE A 89 -9.90 -12.84 -9.95
N ALA A 90 -10.53 -12.12 -9.01
CA ALA A 90 -11.96 -11.87 -9.03
C ALA A 90 -12.40 -11.14 -10.32
N LEU A 91 -11.63 -10.15 -10.77
CA LEU A 91 -11.87 -9.47 -12.04
C LEU A 91 -11.77 -10.43 -13.22
N ALA A 92 -10.70 -11.22 -13.30
CA ALA A 92 -10.50 -12.16 -14.40
C ALA A 92 -11.66 -13.16 -14.52
N LEU A 93 -12.13 -13.68 -13.39
CA LEU A 93 -13.27 -14.60 -13.34
C LEU A 93 -14.59 -13.92 -13.69
N ALA A 94 -14.80 -12.68 -13.23
CA ALA A 94 -15.99 -11.89 -13.53
C ALA A 94 -16.06 -11.45 -15.01
N SER A 95 -14.91 -11.30 -15.67
CA SER A 95 -14.83 -10.88 -17.07
C SER A 95 -14.88 -12.03 -18.09
N GLY A 96 -14.83 -13.28 -17.65
CA GLY A 96 -14.72 -14.46 -18.53
C GLY A 96 -16.02 -14.98 -19.13
N GLY A 97 -17.08 -14.17 -19.15
CA GLY A 97 -18.41 -14.49 -19.70
C GLY A 97 -18.57 -14.13 -21.16
#